data_AF-A0A926JM29-F1
#
_entry.id   AF-A0A926JM29-F1
#
_cell.length_a   1.000
_cell.length_b   1.000
_cell.length_c   1.000
_cell.angle_alpha   90.00
_cell.angle_beta   90.00
_cell.angle_gamma   90.00
#
_symmetry.space_group_name_H-M   'P 1'
#
loop_
_entity.id
_entity.type
_entity.pdbx_description
1 polymer ?
#
loop_
_entity_poly.entity_id
_entity_poly.type
_entity_poly.pdbx_seq_one_letter_code
_entity_poly.pdbx_strand_id
1 'polypeptide(L)'
;MLIQASAGFGMLYRLDLTKAAMELLSVLIERQEPGGEVNASQAELGARVGLSRNSANTAMGLLESRNLVLRPKDRKYRTYYLHPYIASYASQEELEEAIEDASERIEVGELPEITVPLYETAPPKRQSQPLRAVRAVG
;
A
#
# COMPACT_ATOMS: atom_id res chain seq x y z
N MET A 1 -1.92 -21.82 11.76
CA MET A 1 -0.74 -21.04 11.34
C MET A 1 -1.19 -20.26 10.13
N LEU A 2 -1.05 -18.93 10.12
CA LEU A 2 -1.38 -18.13 8.94
C LEU A 2 -0.18 -18.08 8.00
N ILE A 3 -0.45 -18.12 6.70
CA ILE A 3 0.56 -17.96 5.64
C ILE A 3 0.44 -16.57 5.06
N GLN A 4 1.55 -15.83 5.03
CA GLN A 4 1.59 -14.46 4.51
C GLN A 4 1.99 -14.45 3.05
N ALA A 5 1.29 -13.67 2.24
CA ALA A 5 1.75 -13.33 0.90
C ALA A 5 3.00 -12.46 1.00
N SER A 6 4.16 -12.96 0.57
CA SER A 6 5.43 -12.22 0.63
C SER A 6 5.62 -11.23 -0.53
N ALA A 7 4.86 -11.41 -1.63
CA ALA A 7 4.99 -10.65 -2.87
C ALA A 7 4.87 -9.13 -2.65
N GLY A 8 3.92 -8.68 -1.83
CA GLY A 8 3.72 -7.27 -1.53
C GLY A 8 4.59 -6.71 -0.39
N PHE A 9 5.16 -7.56 0.48
CA PHE A 9 6.04 -7.08 1.56
C PHE A 9 7.37 -6.55 1.03
N GLY A 10 7.93 -7.20 0.01
CA GLY A 10 9.19 -6.80 -0.61
C GLY A 10 9.17 -5.39 -1.23
N MET A 11 7.98 -4.84 -1.52
CA MET A 11 7.83 -3.51 -2.11
C MET A 11 7.53 -2.39 -1.10
N LEU A 12 7.28 -2.67 0.18
CA LEU A 12 6.88 -1.65 1.17
C LEU A 12 7.86 -0.47 1.26
N TYR A 13 9.17 -0.72 1.11
CA TYR A 13 10.18 0.34 1.13
C TYR A 13 10.04 1.34 -0.02
N ARG A 14 9.42 0.93 -1.13
CA ARG A 14 9.15 1.79 -2.30
C ARG A 14 7.87 2.60 -2.15
N LEU A 15 7.05 2.29 -1.15
CA LEU A 15 5.72 2.88 -1.00
C LEU A 15 5.74 4.20 -0.23
N ASP A 16 6.90 4.72 0.17
CA ASP A 16 7.02 6.03 0.83
C ASP A 16 5.98 6.21 1.96
N LEU A 17 5.82 5.15 2.76
CA LEU A 17 4.85 5.13 3.85
C LEU A 17 5.42 5.93 5.03
N THR A 18 4.59 6.80 5.60
CA THR A 18 4.93 7.46 6.86
C THR A 18 5.03 6.44 7.99
N LYS A 19 5.75 6.78 9.07
CA LYS A 19 5.83 5.93 10.28
C LYS A 19 4.44 5.55 10.80
N ALA A 20 3.51 6.51 10.85
CA ALA A 20 2.13 6.28 11.29
C ALA A 20 1.38 5.30 10.37
N ALA A 21 1.59 5.38 9.05
CA ALA A 21 1.01 4.43 8.11
C ALA A 21 1.60 3.01 8.25
N MET A 22 2.92 2.90 8.47
CA MET A 22 3.56 1.61 8.75
C MET A 22 3.06 0.98 10.06
N GLU A 23 2.91 1.77 11.13
CA GLU A 23 2.37 1.31 12.41
C GLU A 23 0.91 0.88 12.27
N LEU A 24 0.09 1.67 11.57
CA LEU A 24 -1.30 1.33 11.31
C LEU A 24 -1.46 0.07 10.44
N LEU A 25 -0.62 -0.09 9.41
CA LEU A 25 -0.56 -1.28 8.58
C LEU A 25 -0.22 -2.53 9.40
N SER A 26 0.72 -2.41 10.34
CA SER A 26 1.08 -3.50 11.24
C SER A 26 -0.12 -3.97 12.09
N VAL A 27 -0.92 -3.02 12.59
CA VAL A 27 -2.16 -3.34 13.34
C VAL A 27 -3.21 -3.99 12.45
N LEU A 28 -3.35 -3.55 11.19
CA LEU A 28 -4.26 -4.18 10.23
C LEU A 28 -3.86 -5.63 9.96
N ILE A 29 -2.56 -5.88 9.72
CA ILE A 29 -2.02 -7.21 9.47
C ILE A 29 -2.23 -8.13 10.67
N GLU A 30 -2.08 -7.62 11.90
CA GLU A 30 -2.32 -8.37 13.14
C GLU A 30 -3.80 -8.74 13.32
N ARG A 31 -4.73 -7.92 12.82
CA ARG A 31 -6.18 -8.05 13.06
C ARG A 31 -6.97 -8.71 11.97
N GLN A 32 -6.37 -8.90 10.82
CA GLN A 32 -7.07 -9.46 9.70
C GLN A 32 -7.58 -10.86 10.03
N GLU A 33 -8.77 -11.16 9.56
CA GLU A 33 -9.20 -12.53 9.31
C GLU A 33 -8.45 -13.07 8.07
N PRO A 34 -8.39 -14.40 7.87
CA PRO A 34 -7.90 -14.98 6.63
C PRO A 34 -8.56 -14.33 5.40
N GLY A 35 -7.75 -13.98 4.40
CA GLY A 35 -8.19 -13.22 3.22
C GLY A 35 -8.18 -11.70 3.39
N GLY A 36 -7.71 -11.18 4.54
CA GLY A 36 -7.39 -9.76 4.69
C GLY A 36 -8.52 -8.88 5.23
N GLU A 37 -9.67 -9.44 5.61
CA GLU A 37 -10.76 -8.64 6.18
C GLU A 37 -10.40 -8.10 7.57
N VAL A 38 -10.56 -6.79 7.77
CA VAL A 38 -10.44 -6.14 9.07
C VAL A 38 -11.75 -5.43 9.42
N ASN A 39 -12.42 -5.90 10.47
CA ASN A 39 -13.64 -5.31 11.00
C ASN A 39 -13.35 -4.46 12.24
N ALA A 40 -12.94 -3.22 12.02
CA ALA A 40 -12.62 -2.27 13.09
C ALA A 40 -12.69 -0.83 12.59
N SER A 41 -13.00 0.12 13.46
CA SER A 41 -12.93 1.54 13.11
C SER A 41 -11.50 2.06 13.07
N GLN A 42 -11.24 3.11 12.28
CA GLN A 42 -9.93 3.78 12.26
C GLN A 42 -9.53 4.33 13.63
N ALA A 43 -10.50 4.72 14.46
CA ALA A 43 -10.24 5.18 15.83
C ALA A 43 -9.72 4.04 16.72
N GLU A 44 -10.35 2.85 16.65
CA GLU A 44 -9.89 1.67 17.38
C GLU A 44 -8.51 1.19 16.91
N LEU A 45 -8.28 1.19 15.60
CA LEU A 45 -7.00 0.81 15.01
C LEU A 45 -5.89 1.80 15.39
N GLY A 46 -6.15 3.11 15.26
CA GLY A 46 -5.20 4.16 15.60
C GLY A 46 -4.86 4.23 17.09
N ALA A 47 -5.85 4.02 17.98
CA ALA A 47 -5.64 4.02 19.43
C ALA A 47 -4.61 2.97 19.87
N ARG A 48 -4.55 1.81 19.18
CA ARG A 48 -3.60 0.75 19.51
C ARG A 48 -2.14 1.08 19.24
N VAL A 49 -1.89 2.00 18.32
CA VAL A 49 -0.54 2.52 18.01
C VAL A 49 -0.34 3.94 18.55
N GLY A 50 -1.23 4.41 19.44
CA GLY A 50 -1.12 5.73 20.06
C GLY A 50 -1.33 6.89 19.08
N LEU A 51 -1.96 6.66 17.93
CA LEU A 51 -2.24 7.70 16.95
C LEU A 51 -3.46 8.52 17.36
N SER A 52 -3.37 9.84 17.17
CA SER A 52 -4.55 10.70 17.22
C SER A 52 -5.52 10.35 16.09
N ARG A 53 -6.80 10.70 16.24
CA ARG A 53 -7.81 10.47 15.21
C ARG A 53 -7.41 11.05 13.85
N ASN A 54 -6.85 12.27 13.84
CA ASN A 54 -6.40 12.90 12.60
C ASN A 54 -5.23 12.14 11.98
N SER A 55 -4.24 11.75 12.78
CA SER A 55 -3.10 10.96 12.30
C SER A 55 -3.51 9.59 11.77
N ALA A 56 -4.47 8.92 12.42
CA ALA A 56 -5.00 7.64 11.97
C ALA A 56 -5.77 7.78 10.64
N ASN A 57 -6.56 8.84 10.48
CA ASN A 57 -7.25 9.14 9.22
C ASN A 57 -6.25 9.39 8.08
N THR A 58 -5.23 10.22 8.30
CA THR A 58 -4.19 10.50 7.30
C THR A 58 -3.40 9.24 6.94
N ALA A 59 -3.02 8.45 7.95
CA ALA A 59 -2.33 7.18 7.74
C ALA A 59 -3.19 6.20 6.92
N MET A 60 -4.47 6.05 7.25
CA MET A 60 -5.37 5.19 6.48
C MET A 60 -5.56 5.69 5.06
N GLY A 61 -5.74 7.00 4.86
CA GLY A 61 -5.86 7.59 3.53
C GLY A 61 -4.62 7.33 2.67
N LEU A 62 -3.42 7.36 3.27
CA LEU A 62 -2.19 6.97 2.57
C LEU A 62 -2.21 5.48 2.18
N LEU A 63 -2.56 4.58 3.09
CA LEU A 63 -2.66 3.14 2.81
C LEU A 63 -3.69 2.84 1.71
N GLU A 64 -4.83 3.53 1.72
CA GLU A 64 -5.87 3.47 0.68
C GLU A 64 -5.31 3.99 -0.66
N SER A 65 -4.61 5.12 -0.67
CA SER A 65 -4.02 5.69 -1.89
C SER A 65 -2.94 4.80 -2.52
N ARG A 66 -2.31 3.91 -1.73
CA ARG A 66 -1.32 2.95 -2.22
C ARG A 66 -1.92 1.59 -2.56
N ASN A 67 -3.24 1.45 -2.48
CA ASN A 67 -3.99 0.21 -2.67
C ASN A 67 -3.49 -0.93 -1.77
N LEU A 68 -2.91 -0.61 -0.60
CA LEU A 68 -2.60 -1.62 0.43
C LEU A 68 -3.86 -1.97 1.22
N VAL A 69 -4.72 -0.98 1.40
CA VAL A 69 -6.03 -1.13 2.04
C VAL A 69 -7.10 -0.78 1.02
N LEU A 70 -8.04 -1.70 0.84
CA LEU A 70 -9.17 -1.59 -0.05
C LEU A 70 -10.42 -1.36 0.79
N ARG A 71 -11.25 -0.40 0.36
CA ARG A 71 -12.55 -0.16 0.96
C ARG A 71 -13.64 -0.63 0.00
N PRO A 72 -14.55 -1.52 0.42
CA PRO A 72 -15.66 -1.92 -0.42
C PRO A 72 -16.54 -0.71 -0.73
N LYS A 73 -16.98 -0.57 -1.99
CA LYS A 73 -17.93 0.48 -2.38
C LYS A 73 -19.32 0.27 -1.76
N ASP A 74 -19.69 -0.99 -1.53
CA ASP A 74 -21.08 -1.38 -1.24
C ASP A 74 -21.28 -2.01 0.15
N ARG A 75 -20.22 -2.19 0.96
CA ARG A 75 -20.32 -2.89 2.26
C ARG A 75 -20.40 -1.95 3.47
N LYS A 76 -20.85 -2.54 4.58
CA LYS A 76 -21.06 -1.94 5.91
C LYS A 76 -19.91 -1.00 6.33
N TYR A 77 -20.33 0.05 7.03
CA TYR A 77 -19.45 0.95 7.78
C TYR A 77 -18.41 0.16 8.60
N ARG A 78 -17.11 0.51 8.45
CA ARG A 78 -15.92 0.00 9.20
C ARG A 78 -15.29 -1.33 8.75
N THR A 79 -15.61 -1.85 7.57
CA THR A 79 -14.85 -2.98 7.01
C THR A 79 -13.77 -2.50 6.04
N TYR A 80 -12.55 -2.99 6.23
CA TYR A 80 -11.40 -2.82 5.35
C TYR A 80 -10.94 -4.18 4.84
N TYR A 81 -10.33 -4.21 3.66
CA TYR A 81 -9.64 -5.40 3.15
C TYR A 81 -8.19 -5.05 2.88
N LEU A 82 -7.27 -5.88 3.33
CA LEU A 82 -5.89 -5.82 2.85
C LEU A 82 -5.82 -6.32 1.41
N HIS A 83 -4.93 -5.75 0.62
CA HIS A 83 -4.68 -6.23 -0.74
C HIS A 83 -4.23 -7.71 -0.69
N PRO A 84 -4.71 -8.59 -1.58
CA PRO A 84 -4.38 -10.03 -1.54
C PRO A 84 -2.87 -10.31 -1.45
N TYR A 85 -2.05 -9.55 -2.17
CA TYR A 85 -0.58 -9.65 -2.14
C TYR A 85 0.11 -9.30 -0.81
N ILE A 86 -0.62 -8.81 0.20
CA ILE A 86 -0.10 -8.54 1.56
C ILE A 86 -0.96 -9.16 2.67
N ALA A 87 -2.08 -9.80 2.31
CA ALA A 87 -2.97 -10.45 3.25
C ALA A 87 -2.35 -11.75 3.80
N SER A 88 -2.99 -12.29 4.82
CA SER A 88 -2.68 -13.59 5.40
C SER A 88 -3.82 -14.57 5.13
N TYR A 89 -3.48 -15.84 4.98
CA TYR A 89 -4.39 -16.91 4.59
C TYR A 89 -4.30 -18.09 5.56
N ALA A 90 -5.37 -18.88 5.69
CA ALA A 90 -5.40 -20.00 6.62
C ALA A 90 -4.65 -21.22 6.10
N SER A 91 -4.48 -21.32 4.77
CA SER A 91 -3.76 -22.40 4.10
C SER A 91 -2.94 -21.87 2.91
N GLN A 92 -2.09 -22.75 2.36
CA GLN A 92 -1.32 -22.45 1.16
C GLN A 92 -2.21 -22.45 -0.08
N GLU A 93 -3.20 -23.34 -0.12
CA GLU A 93 -4.20 -23.43 -1.20
C GLU A 93 -5.02 -22.13 -1.30
N GLU A 94 -5.49 -21.60 -0.16
CA GLU A 94 -6.20 -20.31 -0.11
C GLU A 94 -5.33 -19.14 -0.58
N LEU A 95 -4.03 -19.17 -0.25
CA LEU A 95 -3.08 -18.18 -0.74
C LEU A 95 -2.97 -18.27 -2.26
N GLU A 96 -2.70 -19.45 -2.80
CA GLU A 96 -2.50 -19.67 -4.24
C GLU A 96 -3.74 -19.23 -5.04
N GLU A 97 -4.94 -19.66 -4.62
CA GLU A 97 -6.21 -19.26 -5.23
C GLU A 97 -6.42 -17.74 -5.18
N ALA A 98 -6.15 -17.11 -4.03
CA ALA A 98 -6.34 -15.67 -3.89
C ALA A 98 -5.31 -14.84 -4.68
N ILE A 99 -4.09 -15.34 -4.87
CA ILE A 99 -3.08 -14.69 -5.72
C ILE A 99 -3.47 -14.80 -7.19
N GLU A 100 -3.98 -15.96 -7.63
CA GLU A 100 -4.47 -16.17 -8.99
C GLU A 100 -5.68 -15.25 -9.28
N ASP A 101 -6.73 -15.29 -8.44
CA ASP A 101 -7.91 -14.40 -8.54
C ASP A 101 -7.51 -12.92 -8.59
N ALA A 102 -6.61 -12.50 -7.70
CA ALA A 102 -6.14 -11.12 -7.65
C ALA A 102 -5.45 -10.72 -8.95
N SER A 103 -4.66 -11.62 -9.54
CA SER A 103 -3.94 -11.37 -10.79
C SER A 103 -4.92 -11.20 -11.96
N GLU A 104 -5.90 -12.10 -12.09
CA GLU A 104 -6.95 -12.00 -13.12
C GLU A 104 -7.76 -10.71 -12.98
N ARG A 105 -8.16 -10.35 -11.75
CA ARG A 105 -8.94 -9.14 -11.46
C ARG A 105 -8.14 -7.86 -11.69
N ILE A 106 -6.82 -7.89 -11.51
CA ILE A 106 -5.93 -6.78 -11.88
C ILE A 106 -5.92 -6.63 -13.41
N GLU A 107 -5.76 -7.73 -14.15
CA GLU A 107 -5.72 -7.70 -15.61
C GLU A 107 -6.99 -7.11 -16.23
N VAL A 108 -8.16 -7.42 -15.66
CA VAL A 108 -9.46 -6.86 -16.11
C VAL A 108 -9.80 -5.51 -15.48
N GLY A 109 -8.94 -4.97 -14.59
CA GLY A 109 -9.10 -3.65 -13.96
C GLY A 109 -10.13 -3.58 -12.82
N GLU A 110 -10.55 -4.72 -12.27
CA GLU A 110 -11.49 -4.80 -11.14
C GLU A 110 -10.80 -4.65 -9.78
N LEU A 111 -9.53 -5.04 -9.69
CA LEU A 111 -8.67 -4.87 -8.51
C LEU A 111 -7.51 -3.93 -8.89
N PRO A 112 -7.27 -2.84 -8.15
CA PRO A 112 -6.16 -1.96 -8.47
C PRO A 112 -4.82 -2.53 -7.98
N GLU A 113 -3.76 -2.39 -8.77
CA GLU A 113 -2.39 -2.75 -8.35
C GLU A 113 -1.90 -1.90 -7.17
N ILE A 114 -1.02 -2.47 -6.33
CA ILE A 114 -0.32 -1.72 -5.29
C ILE A 114 0.48 -0.57 -5.94
N THR A 115 0.15 0.66 -5.55
CA THR A 115 0.67 1.86 -6.22
C THR A 115 1.97 2.33 -5.57
N VAL A 116 3.05 2.26 -6.34
CA VAL A 116 4.35 2.87 -6.04
C VAL A 116 4.30 4.35 -6.47
N PRO A 117 4.76 5.31 -5.63
CA PRO A 117 4.76 6.70 -6.02
C PRO A 117 5.76 6.90 -7.15
N LEU A 118 5.35 7.63 -8.19
CA LEU A 118 6.28 8.02 -9.25
C LEU A 118 7.29 9.02 -8.68
N TYR A 119 8.59 8.80 -8.94
CA TYR A 119 9.68 9.65 -8.47
C TYR A 119 9.39 11.14 -8.71
N GLU A 120 9.45 11.94 -7.64
CA GLU A 120 9.19 13.39 -7.65
C GLU A 120 10.36 14.27 -8.10
N THR A 121 11.56 13.75 -8.33
CA THR A 121 12.65 14.60 -8.87
C THR A 121 12.26 15.04 -10.27
N ALA A 122 11.63 16.21 -10.34
CA ALA A 122 11.41 16.94 -11.57
C ALA A 122 12.76 16.97 -12.30
N PRO A 123 12.80 16.64 -13.60
CA PRO A 123 14.02 16.72 -14.37
C PRO A 123 14.70 18.07 -14.08
N PRO A 124 16.01 18.11 -13.80
CA PRO A 124 16.68 19.36 -13.51
C PRO A 124 16.30 20.37 -14.59
N LYS A 125 15.75 21.53 -14.19
CA LYS A 125 15.34 22.57 -15.13
C LYS A 125 16.51 22.81 -16.09
N ARG A 126 16.28 22.69 -17.41
CA ARG A 126 17.28 23.03 -18.43
C ARG A 126 17.83 24.41 -18.07
N GLN A 127 19.02 24.48 -17.51
CA GLN A 127 19.72 25.74 -17.38
C GLN A 127 19.99 26.19 -18.81
N SER A 128 19.41 27.32 -19.21
CA SER A 128 19.72 27.99 -20.47
C SER A 128 21.11 28.63 -20.41
N GLN A 129 22.11 27.90 -19.88
CA GLN A 129 23.49 28.29 -20.08
C GLN A 129 23.83 27.91 -21.52
N PRO A 130 24.18 28.90 -22.38
CA PRO A 130 24.71 28.57 -23.68
C PRO A 130 25.95 27.70 -23.46
N LEU A 131 25.95 26.51 -24.05
CA LEU A 131 27.09 25.61 -24.04
C LEU A 131 28.28 26.40 -24.57
N ARG A 132 29.20 26.78 -23.68
CA ARG A 132 30.39 27.52 -24.05
C ARG A 132 31.33 26.50 -24.69
N ALA A 133 31.41 26.53 -26.02
CA ALA A 133 32.34 25.70 -26.76
C ALA A 133 33.75 25.97 -26.23
N VAL A 134 34.36 24.96 -25.62
CA VAL A 134 35.77 25.01 -25.25
C VAL A 134 36.56 24.87 -26.55
N ARG A 135 37.12 25.97 -27.06
CA ARG A 135 38.15 25.88 -28.09
C ARG A 135 39.38 25.27 -27.44
N ALA A 136 39.75 24.06 -27.87
CA ALA A 136 41.09 23.53 -27.65
C ALA A 136 42.09 24.53 -28.27
N VAL A 137 42.97 25.07 -27.44
CA VAL A 137 44.05 25.94 -27.88
C VAL A 137 45.17 25.03 -28.39
N GLY A 138 45.51 25.18 -29.67
CA GLY A 138 46.75 24.69 -30.26
C GLY A 138 47.84 25.75 -30.19
#